data_AF-A0A418AX03-F1
#
_entry.id   AF-A0A418AX03-F1
#
_cell.length_a   1.000
_cell.length_b   1.000
_cell.length_c   1.000
_cell.angle_alpha   90.00
_cell.angle_beta   90.00
_cell.angle_gamma   90.00
#
_symmetry.space_group_name_H-M   'P 1'
#
loop_
_entity.id
_entity.type
_entity.pdbx_description
1 polymer ?
#
loop_
_entity_poly.entity_id
_entity_poly.type
_entity_poly.pdbx_seq_one_letter_code
_entity_poly.pdbx_strand_id
1 'polypeptide(L)'
;MHGLGDTAHGWADSILHIAQRLPHLKCVLPTAPTQPVTLNMGMAMPSWYDIRSLTDREGDPCSGIDASRERIENIIQAEIDGGISPSRIVLGGFSQGGAMSLYTGYQLDKALGGILVLSGYLPNQEVRNTFHHVALIRTTRDSMQTQ
;
A
#
# COMPACT_ATOMS: atom_id res chain seq x y z
N MET A 1 2.42 0.78 4.46
CA MET A 1 3.24 0.52 3.26
C MET A 1 3.76 1.83 2.71
N HIS A 2 5.06 1.90 2.38
CA HIS A 2 5.72 3.08 1.85
C HIS A 2 5.49 3.24 0.33
N GLY A 3 5.86 4.40 -0.22
CA GLY A 3 5.82 4.68 -1.66
C GLY A 3 7.04 4.12 -2.42
N LEU A 4 7.05 4.28 -3.75
CA LEU A 4 8.14 3.86 -4.62
C LEU A 4 9.49 4.44 -4.16
N GLY A 5 10.53 3.61 -4.07
CA GLY A 5 11.90 4.00 -3.75
C GLY A 5 12.20 4.20 -2.26
N ASP A 6 11.17 4.21 -1.40
CA ASP A 6 11.31 4.40 0.05
C ASP A 6 11.42 3.05 0.79
N THR A 7 11.42 3.05 2.12
CA THR A 7 11.48 1.84 2.96
C THR A 7 10.58 1.94 4.19
N ALA A 8 10.41 0.83 4.92
CA ALA A 8 9.75 0.87 6.23
C ALA A 8 10.45 1.82 7.22
N HIS A 9 11.79 1.90 7.15
CA HIS A 9 12.57 2.74 8.05
C HIS A 9 12.28 4.24 7.83
N GLY A 10 12.11 4.68 6.58
CA GLY A 10 11.75 6.07 6.24
C GLY A 10 10.42 6.54 6.86
N TRP A 11 9.53 5.62 7.22
CA TRP A 11 8.24 5.90 7.84
C TRP A 11 8.22 5.66 9.35
N ALA A 12 9.27 5.05 9.91
CA ALA A 12 9.25 4.57 11.29
C ALA A 12 8.96 5.69 12.29
N ASP A 13 9.63 6.83 12.18
CA ASP A 13 9.46 7.95 13.12
C ASP A 13 8.04 8.54 13.08
N SER A 14 7.50 8.76 11.88
CA SER A 14 6.14 9.28 11.71
C SER A 14 5.10 8.34 12.30
N ILE A 15 5.26 7.03 12.07
CA ILE A 15 4.35 6.01 12.59
C ILE A 15 4.51 5.85 14.10
N LEU A 16 5.73 5.90 14.63
CA LEU A 16 5.99 5.83 16.06
C LEU A 16 5.36 7.01 16.79
N HIS A 17 5.41 8.22 16.22
CA HIS A 17 4.75 9.40 16.78
C HIS A 17 3.23 9.22 16.90
N ILE A 18 2.60 8.56 15.93
CA ILE A 18 1.17 8.24 15.98
C ILE A 18 0.90 7.14 17.02
N ALA A 19 1.71 6.08 17.02
CA ALA A 19 1.56 4.94 17.93
C ALA A 19 1.69 5.34 19.41
N GLN A 20 2.51 6.34 19.73
CA GLN A 20 2.61 6.91 21.08
C GLN A 20 1.28 7.41 21.65
N ARG A 21 0.33 7.82 20.78
CA ARG A 21 -1.00 8.28 21.18
C ARG A 21 -2.05 7.16 21.21
N LEU A 22 -1.68 5.95 20.79
CA LEU A 22 -2.57 4.80 20.63
C LEU A 22 -1.93 3.57 21.28
N PRO A 23 -2.03 3.42 22.62
CA PRO A 23 -1.26 2.42 23.38
C PRO A 23 -1.57 0.95 23.03
N HIS A 24 -2.67 0.70 22.31
CA HIS A 24 -3.07 -0.63 21.86
C HIS A 24 -2.78 -0.88 20.37
N LEU A 25 -2.08 0.05 19.71
CA LEU A 25 -1.73 -0.06 18.31
C LEU A 25 -0.41 -0.83 18.14
N LYS A 26 -0.47 -1.93 17.39
CA LYS A 26 0.71 -2.58 16.82
C LYS A 26 0.91 -2.07 15.40
N CYS A 27 2.10 -1.56 15.09
CA CYS A 27 2.46 -1.11 13.76
C CYS A 27 3.38 -2.14 13.08
N VAL A 28 2.93 -2.70 11.96
CA VAL A 28 3.75 -3.56 11.10
C VAL A 28 4.12 -2.79 9.84
N LEU A 29 5.41 -2.55 9.63
CA LEU A 29 5.93 -1.75 8.52
C LEU A 29 6.76 -2.65 7.59
N PRO A 30 6.15 -3.21 6.52
CA PRO A 30 6.91 -3.99 5.55
C PRO A 30 7.65 -3.08 4.57
N THR A 31 8.85 -3.52 4.17
CA THR A 31 9.61 -2.94 3.06
C THR A 31 9.38 -3.78 1.79
N ALA A 32 9.13 -3.10 0.67
CA ALA A 32 9.00 -3.72 -0.64
C ALA A 32 10.31 -4.40 -1.08
N PRO A 33 10.27 -5.43 -1.93
CA PRO A 33 11.49 -6.00 -2.52
C PRO A 33 12.21 -4.95 -3.39
N THR A 34 13.54 -5.03 -3.43
CA THR A 34 14.34 -4.27 -4.38
C THR A 34 14.22 -4.90 -5.76
N GLN A 35 13.72 -4.15 -6.74
CA GLN A 35 13.55 -4.62 -8.11
C GLN A 35 13.77 -3.48 -9.13
N PRO A 36 14.12 -3.78 -10.39
CA PRO A 36 14.18 -2.78 -11.46
C PRO A 36 12.83 -2.10 -11.68
N VAL A 37 12.85 -0.80 -11.94
CA VAL A 37 11.64 0.00 -12.18
C VAL A 37 11.69 0.66 -13.56
N THR A 38 10.74 0.34 -14.42
CA THR A 38 10.66 0.81 -15.81
C THR A 38 10.58 2.34 -15.90
N LEU A 39 9.73 2.97 -15.07
CA LEU A 39 9.65 4.44 -14.97
C LEU A 39 11.02 5.10 -14.71
N ASN A 40 11.89 4.42 -13.98
CA ASN A 40 13.21 4.91 -13.58
C ASN A 40 14.33 4.27 -14.41
N MET A 41 14.07 3.98 -15.69
CA MET A 41 15.04 3.44 -16.65
C MET A 41 15.73 2.15 -16.17
N GLY A 42 14.99 1.30 -15.43
CA GLY A 42 15.49 0.02 -14.92
C GLY A 42 16.35 0.12 -13.65
N MET A 43 16.46 1.31 -13.03
CA MET A 43 17.15 1.45 -11.76
C MET A 43 16.49 0.59 -10.68
N ALA A 44 17.30 -0.19 -9.96
CA ALA A 44 16.84 -1.07 -8.89
C ALA A 44 16.59 -0.28 -7.61
N MET A 45 15.38 -0.39 -7.07
CA MET A 45 14.98 0.27 -5.81
C MET A 45 13.81 -0.49 -5.16
N PRO A 46 13.49 -0.24 -3.88
CA PRO A 46 12.30 -0.81 -3.27
C PRO A 46 11.04 -0.41 -4.05
N SER A 47 10.30 -1.39 -4.54
CA SER A 47 9.09 -1.17 -5.32
C SER A 47 8.11 -2.31 -5.08
N TRP A 48 6.81 -2.02 -4.93
CA TRP A 48 5.79 -3.06 -4.78
C TRP A 48 5.46 -3.75 -6.11
N TYR A 49 5.54 -3.03 -7.22
CA TYR A 49 5.36 -3.58 -8.56
C TYR A 49 6.06 -2.66 -9.55
N ASP A 50 6.36 -3.19 -10.74
CA ASP A 50 6.91 -2.35 -11.78
C ASP A 50 5.85 -1.35 -12.29
N ILE A 51 6.25 -0.09 -12.40
CA ILE A 51 5.39 1.02 -12.83
C ILE A 51 6.03 1.69 -14.03
N ARG A 52 5.22 2.03 -15.03
CA ARG A 52 5.71 2.63 -16.29
C ARG A 52 5.47 4.12 -16.38
N SER A 53 4.42 4.62 -15.73
CA SER A 53 4.05 6.04 -15.77
C SER A 53 3.27 6.44 -14.51
N LEU A 54 3.44 7.70 -14.10
CA LEU A 54 2.76 8.25 -12.94
C LEU A 54 1.39 8.85 -13.29
N THR A 55 1.17 9.20 -14.55
CA THR A 55 -0.03 9.92 -15.03
C THR A 55 -0.87 9.07 -15.97
N ASP A 56 -0.23 8.37 -16.90
CA ASP A 56 -0.86 7.45 -17.83
C ASP A 56 -0.73 6.02 -17.31
N ARG A 57 -1.81 5.49 -16.74
CA ARG A 57 -1.84 4.16 -16.11
C ARG A 57 -2.73 3.19 -16.86
N GLU A 58 -3.28 3.60 -18.00
CA GLU A 58 -4.11 2.72 -18.80
C GLU A 58 -3.25 1.60 -19.39
N GLY A 59 -3.67 0.35 -19.17
CA GLY A 59 -2.94 -0.82 -19.66
C GLY A 59 -1.56 -1.04 -19.01
N ASP A 60 -1.21 -0.37 -17.91
CA ASP A 60 -0.01 -0.72 -17.15
C ASP A 60 -0.19 -2.14 -16.57
N PRO A 61 0.67 -3.11 -16.95
CA PRO A 61 0.53 -4.48 -16.47
C PRO A 61 0.76 -4.62 -14.96
N CYS A 62 1.32 -3.60 -14.30
CA CYS A 62 1.64 -3.61 -12.88
C CYS A 62 2.44 -4.87 -12.49
N SER A 63 3.44 -5.24 -13.29
CA SER A 63 4.15 -6.51 -13.14
C SER A 63 4.66 -6.71 -11.71
N GLY A 64 4.36 -7.85 -11.10
CA GLY A 64 4.73 -8.17 -9.72
C GLY A 64 3.70 -7.74 -8.66
N ILE A 65 2.61 -7.08 -9.04
CA ILE A 65 1.58 -6.62 -8.09
C ILE A 65 0.95 -7.78 -7.29
N ASP A 66 0.67 -8.91 -7.93
CA ASP A 66 0.12 -10.10 -7.26
C ASP A 66 1.08 -10.71 -6.24
N ALA A 67 2.38 -10.74 -6.54
CA ALA A 67 3.40 -11.24 -5.61
C ALA A 67 3.51 -10.33 -4.38
N SER A 68 3.40 -9.02 -4.57
CA SER A 68 3.32 -8.08 -3.45
C SER A 68 2.01 -8.21 -2.68
N ARG A 69 0.88 -8.44 -3.35
CA ARG A 69 -0.41 -8.73 -2.71
C ARG A 69 -0.26 -9.94 -1.79
N GLU A 70 0.23 -11.07 -2.30
CA GLU A 70 0.43 -12.30 -1.54
C GLU A 70 1.34 -12.07 -0.31
N ARG A 71 2.43 -11.31 -0.47
CA ARG A 71 3.30 -10.94 0.66
C ARG A 71 2.54 -10.18 1.75
N ILE A 72 1.68 -9.23 1.36
CA ILE A 72 0.88 -8.44 2.30
C ILE A 72 -0.19 -9.32 2.95
N GLU A 73 -0.85 -10.19 2.19
CA GLU A 73 -1.85 -11.15 2.70
C GLU A 73 -1.23 -12.09 3.73
N ASN A 74 -0.02 -12.59 3.49
CA ASN A 74 0.71 -13.43 4.45
C ASN A 74 1.02 -12.71 5.75
N ILE A 75 1.35 -11.41 5.71
CA ILE A 75 1.54 -10.59 6.91
C ILE A 75 0.22 -10.45 7.66
N ILE A 76 -0.88 -10.13 6.95
CA ILE A 76 -2.21 -10.00 7.56
C ILE A 76 -2.63 -11.33 8.20
N GLN A 77 -2.41 -12.45 7.52
CA GLN A 77 -2.75 -13.77 8.01
C GLN A 77 -1.95 -14.12 9.27
N ALA A 78 -0.65 -13.81 9.31
CA ALA A 78 0.17 -14.03 10.50
C ALA A 78 -0.35 -13.23 11.72
N GLU A 79 -0.86 -12.02 11.53
CA GLU A 79 -1.48 -11.24 12.61
C GLU A 79 -2.82 -11.85 13.07
N ILE A 80 -3.61 -12.39 12.13
CA ILE A 80 -4.87 -13.08 12.44
C ILE A 80 -4.60 -14.37 13.22
N ASP A 81 -3.63 -15.17 12.78
CA ASP A 81 -3.22 -16.40 13.46
C ASP A 81 -2.64 -16.11 14.85
N GLY A 82 -2.04 -14.92 15.02
CA GLY A 82 -1.62 -14.36 16.31
C GLY A 82 -2.77 -13.89 17.21
N GLY A 83 -4.03 -14.02 16.78
CA GLY A 83 -5.23 -13.72 17.58
C GLY A 83 -5.82 -12.33 17.36
N ILE A 84 -5.33 -11.54 16.39
CA ILE A 84 -5.92 -10.23 16.08
C ILE A 84 -7.11 -10.41 15.15
N SER A 85 -8.31 -10.04 15.61
CA SER A 85 -9.51 -10.03 14.75
C SER A 85 -9.28 -9.20 13.48
N PRO A 86 -9.68 -9.67 12.27
CA PRO A 86 -9.57 -8.90 11.03
C PRO A 86 -10.20 -7.50 11.13
N SER A 87 -11.30 -7.36 11.85
CA SER A 87 -11.98 -6.08 12.10
C SER A 87 -11.16 -5.07 12.92
N ARG A 88 -10.02 -5.48 13.49
CA ARG A 88 -9.06 -4.62 14.21
C ARG A 88 -7.79 -4.34 13.41
N ILE A 89 -7.71 -4.82 12.17
CA ILE A 89 -6.58 -4.58 11.28
C ILE A 89 -6.93 -3.45 10.33
N VAL A 90 -6.03 -2.46 10.23
CA VAL A 90 -6.12 -1.39 9.23
C VAL A 90 -4.96 -1.56 8.25
N LEU A 91 -5.26 -1.69 6.97
CA LEU A 91 -4.26 -1.75 5.91
C LEU A 91 -4.05 -0.35 5.35
N GLY A 92 -2.82 0.18 5.47
CA GLY A 92 -2.54 1.56 5.11
C GLY A 92 -1.28 1.76 4.28
N GLY A 93 -1.27 2.78 3.42
CA GLY A 93 -0.08 3.13 2.66
C GLY A 93 -0.11 4.45 1.91
N PHE A 94 1.08 4.87 1.48
CA PHE A 94 1.32 6.11 0.74
C PHE A 94 1.72 5.83 -0.72
N SER A 95 1.20 6.64 -1.66
CA SER A 95 1.53 6.57 -3.09
C SER A 95 1.39 5.14 -3.63
N GLN A 96 2.47 4.51 -4.10
CA GLN A 96 2.46 3.10 -4.55
C GLN A 96 1.99 2.13 -3.44
N GLY A 97 2.37 2.34 -2.18
CA GLY A 97 1.85 1.57 -1.05
C GLY A 97 0.38 1.85 -0.76
N GLY A 98 -0.11 3.05 -1.07
CA GLY A 98 -1.54 3.37 -1.01
C GLY A 98 -2.32 2.58 -2.07
N ALA A 99 -1.74 2.44 -3.26
CA ALA A 99 -2.29 1.60 -4.32
C ALA A 99 -2.34 0.12 -3.92
N MET A 100 -1.28 -0.40 -3.30
CA MET A 100 -1.30 -1.76 -2.73
C MET A 100 -2.35 -1.93 -1.63
N SER A 101 -2.59 -0.91 -0.81
CA SER A 101 -3.60 -0.98 0.26
C SER A 101 -5.00 -1.22 -0.31
N LEU A 102 -5.33 -0.51 -1.40
CA LEU A 102 -6.59 -0.72 -2.12
C LEU A 102 -6.61 -2.08 -2.81
N TYR A 103 -5.58 -2.37 -3.62
CA TYR A 103 -5.51 -3.57 -4.43
C TYR A 103 -5.63 -4.85 -3.59
N THR A 104 -4.87 -4.95 -2.50
CA THR A 104 -4.96 -6.10 -1.59
C THR A 104 -6.27 -6.08 -0.81
N GLY A 105 -6.60 -4.94 -0.19
CA GLY A 105 -7.73 -4.85 0.72
C GLY A 105 -9.08 -5.19 0.08
N TYR A 106 -9.29 -4.84 -1.18
CA TYR A 106 -10.53 -5.16 -1.90
C TYR A 106 -10.63 -6.62 -2.35
N GLN A 107 -9.54 -7.38 -2.33
CA GLN A 107 -9.49 -8.76 -2.81
C GLN A 107 -9.44 -9.78 -1.68
N LEU A 108 -9.33 -9.34 -0.43
CA LEU A 108 -9.39 -10.20 0.74
C LEU A 108 -10.80 -10.76 0.95
N ASP A 109 -10.88 -12.06 1.26
CA ASP A 109 -12.12 -12.70 1.71
C ASP A 109 -12.56 -12.25 3.12
N LYS A 110 -11.69 -11.55 3.84
CA LYS A 110 -11.90 -11.09 5.21
C LYS A 110 -12.12 -9.58 5.24
N ALA A 111 -13.21 -9.14 5.86
CA ALA A 111 -13.45 -7.72 6.10
C ALA A 111 -12.45 -7.18 7.15
N LEU A 112 -11.58 -6.28 6.71
CA LEU A 112 -10.67 -5.55 7.60
C LEU A 112 -11.39 -4.41 8.33
N GLY A 113 -10.78 -3.90 9.40
CA GLY A 113 -11.26 -2.73 10.14
C GLY A 113 -11.24 -1.44 9.32
N GLY A 114 -10.37 -1.35 8.32
CA GLY A 114 -10.38 -0.26 7.35
C GLY A 114 -9.18 -0.27 6.40
N ILE A 115 -9.27 0.57 5.36
CA ILE A 115 -8.18 0.83 4.42
C ILE A 115 -7.84 2.34 4.46
N LEU A 116 -6.57 2.66 4.66
CA LEU A 116 -6.05 4.03 4.67
C LEU A 116 -5.18 4.28 3.43
N VAL A 117 -5.56 5.26 2.62
CA VAL A 117 -4.85 5.59 1.38
C VAL A 117 -4.38 7.03 1.42
N LEU A 118 -3.07 7.23 1.39
CA LEU A 118 -2.44 8.56 1.35
C LEU A 118 -1.87 8.80 -0.06
N SER A 119 -2.48 9.70 -0.83
CA SER A 119 -2.07 10.02 -2.21
C SER A 119 -1.89 8.78 -3.13
N GLY A 120 -2.71 7.75 -2.92
CA GLY A 120 -2.71 6.53 -3.72
C GLY A 120 -3.69 6.57 -4.90
N TYR A 121 -3.79 5.44 -5.58
CA TYR A 121 -4.66 5.21 -6.72
C TYR A 121 -5.07 3.75 -6.78
N LEU A 122 -6.07 3.39 -7.57
CA LEU A 122 -6.41 2.00 -7.80
C LEU A 122 -5.54 1.45 -8.96
N PRO A 123 -4.65 0.49 -8.72
CA PRO A 123 -3.86 -0.12 -9.78
C PRO A 123 -4.66 -1.27 -10.41
N ASN A 124 -4.71 -1.34 -11.74
CA ASN A 124 -5.43 -2.36 -12.50
C ASN A 124 -6.95 -2.41 -12.20
N GLN A 125 -7.81 -2.15 -13.19
CA GLN A 125 -9.23 -1.84 -12.97
C GLN A 125 -10.14 -3.04 -12.61
N GLU A 126 -9.61 -4.26 -12.47
CA GLU A 126 -10.41 -5.42 -12.04
C GLU A 126 -10.50 -5.54 -10.51
N VAL A 127 -11.38 -4.76 -9.88
CA VAL A 127 -11.72 -4.94 -8.46
C VAL A 127 -12.97 -5.81 -8.32
N ARG A 128 -12.88 -6.86 -7.49
CA ARG A 128 -13.94 -7.88 -7.39
C ARG A 128 -14.94 -7.73 -6.24
N ASN A 129 -14.72 -6.91 -5.19
CA ASN A 129 -15.63 -6.84 -4.03
C ASN A 129 -15.78 -5.43 -3.41
N THR A 130 -16.80 -5.24 -2.55
CA THR A 130 -17.20 -3.98 -1.89
C THR A 130 -17.18 -4.11 -0.35
N PHE A 131 -16.69 -3.10 0.40
CA PHE A 131 -16.70 -3.05 1.89
C PHE A 131 -16.88 -1.64 2.48
N HIS A 132 -17.09 -1.57 3.80
CA HIS A 132 -17.81 -0.50 4.52
C HIS A 132 -17.08 0.85 4.72
N HIS A 133 -15.75 0.89 4.90
CA HIS A 133 -15.03 2.14 5.23
C HIS A 133 -13.66 2.26 4.54
N VAL A 134 -13.55 3.22 3.61
CA VAL A 134 -12.30 3.61 2.94
C VAL A 134 -12.04 5.08 3.26
N ALA A 135 -10.86 5.38 3.80
CA ALA A 135 -10.40 6.75 3.99
C ALA A 135 -9.35 7.09 2.92
N LEU A 136 -9.75 7.92 1.95
CA LEU A 136 -8.84 8.47 0.94
C LEU A 136 -8.43 9.89 1.34
N ILE A 137 -7.14 10.06 1.62
CA ILE A 137 -6.55 11.36 1.94
C ILE A 137 -5.67 11.78 0.76
N ARG A 138 -6.01 12.91 0.14
CA ARG A 138 -5.23 13.55 -0.93
C ARG A 138 -4.96 15.00 -0.58
N THR A 139 -3.84 15.54 -1.04
CA THR A 139 -3.57 16.97 -0.91
C THR A 139 -4.31 17.73 -2.02
N THR A 140 -4.74 18.97 -1.75
CA THR A 140 -5.40 19.84 -2.74
C THR A 140 -4.44 20.40 -3.80
N ARG A 141 -3.14 20.00 -3.75
CA ARG A 141 -2.07 20.45 -4.65
C ARG A 141 -1.28 19.28 -5.27
N ASP A 142 -1.91 18.14 -5.51
CA ASP A 142 -1.31 17.08 -6.34
C ASP A 142 -1.33 17.48 -7.84
N SER A 143 -0.74 18.63 -8.17
CA SER A 143 -0.21 18.86 -9.51
C SER A 143 1.21 18.32 -9.48
N MET A 144 1.43 17.09 -9.93
CA MET A 144 2.74 16.77 -10.49
C MET A 144 2.88 17.65 -11.73
N GLN A 145 3.44 18.84 -11.54
CA GLN A 145 3.66 19.80 -12.60
C GLN A 145 4.58 19.13 -13.62
N THR A 146 4.00 18.82 -14.77
CA THR A 146 4.75 18.74 -16.02
C THR A 146 5.44 20.09 -16.22
N GLN A 147 6.77 20.11 -16.05
CA GLN A 147 7.63 21.00 -16.83
C GLN A 147 8.21 20.20 -17.98
#